data_AF-A0A353DS02-F1
#
_entry.id   AF-A0A353DS02-F1
#
_cell.length_a   1.000
_cell.length_b   1.000
_cell.length_c   1.000
_cell.angle_alpha   90.00
_cell.angle_beta   90.00
_cell.angle_gamma   90.00
#
_symmetry.space_group_name_H-M   'P 1'
#
loop_
_entity.id
_entity.type
_entity.pdbx_description
1 polymer ?
#
loop_
_entity_poly.entity_id
_entity_poly.type
_entity_poly.pdbx_seq_one_letter_code
_entity_poly.pdbx_strand_id
1 'polypeptide(L)' 'KVPKILLSGNHTEIEKWRRRESLKKTKLQRPDLIELLSLSEEERTFLENI' A
#
# COMPACT_ATOMS: atom_id res chain seq x y z
N LYS A 1 -3.44 -14.56 -10.92
CA LYS A 1 -2.41 -14.09 -11.89
C LYS A 1 -1.49 -13.11 -11.18
N VAL A 2 -0.17 -13.17 -11.43
CA VAL A 2 0.83 -12.31 -10.76
C VAL A 2 0.75 -10.88 -11.32
N PRO A 3 0.78 -9.83 -10.48
CA PRO A 3 0.84 -8.44 -10.94
C PRO A 3 2.07 -8.17 -11.82
N LYS A 4 1.88 -7.45 -12.93
CA LYS A 4 2.98 -7.09 -13.86
C LYS A 4 4.09 -6.28 -13.18
N ILE A 5 3.75 -5.48 -12.15
CA ILE A 5 4.72 -4.68 -11.40
C ILE A 5 5.79 -5.55 -10.74
N LEU A 6 5.43 -6.75 -10.28
CA LEU A 6 6.35 -7.71 -9.66
C LEU A 6 7.27 -8.40 -10.67
N LEU A 7 6.94 -8.32 -11.96
CA LEU A 7 7.73 -8.87 -13.06
C LEU A 7 8.63 -7.82 -13.73
N SER A 8 8.51 -6.55 -13.33
CA SER A 8 9.21 -5.43 -13.98
C SER A 8 10.70 -5.33 -13.64
N GLY A 9 11.15 -6.01 -12.58
CA GLY A 9 12.53 -5.86 -12.06
C GLY A 9 12.83 -4.50 -11.42
N ASN A 10 11.87 -3.57 -11.38
CA ASN A 10 12.06 -2.27 -10.76
C ASN A 10 11.79 -2.36 -9.25
N HIS A 11 12.86 -2.48 -8.46
CA HIS A 11 12.76 -2.71 -7.02
C HIS A 11 12.04 -1.57 -6.30
N THR A 12 12.25 -0.32 -6.70
CA THR A 12 11.60 0.85 -6.10
C THR A 12 10.08 0.80 -6.27
N GLU A 13 9.60 0.45 -7.47
CA GLU A 13 8.17 0.34 -7.73
C GLU A 13 7.55 -0.90 -7.05
N ILE A 14 8.31 -1.98 -6.94
CA ILE A 14 7.89 -3.17 -6.19
C ILE A 14 7.74 -2.84 -4.71
N GLU A 15 8.67 -2.08 -4.12
CA GLU A 15 8.60 -1.67 -2.72
C GLU A 15 7.38 -0.78 -2.45
N LYS A 16 7.16 0.25 -3.30
CA LYS A 16 5.96 1.09 -3.24
C LYS A 16 4.68 0.26 -3.34
N TRP A 17 4.64 -0.70 -4.27
CA TRP A 17 3.48 -1.58 -4.42
C TRP A 17 3.25 -2.45 -3.18
N ARG A 18 4.31 -3.06 -2.61
CA ARG A 18 4.20 -3.88 -1.39
C ARG A 18 3.73 -3.05 -0.20
N ARG A 19 4.24 -1.82 -0.06
CA ARG A 19 3.82 -0.88 0.99
C ARG A 19 2.33 -0.57 0.88
N ARG A 20 1.89 -0.22 -0.33
CA ARG A 20 0.48 0.05 -0.67
C ARG A 20 -0.44 -1.14 -0.37
N GLU A 21 -0.07 -2.34 -0.78
CA GLU A 21 -0.86 -3.55 -0.52
C GLU A 21 -0.92 -3.89 0.98
N SER A 22 0.17 -3.67 1.72
CA SER A 22 0.20 -3.83 3.18
C SER A 22 -0.76 -2.87 3.88
N LEU A 23 -0.76 -1.59 3.47
CA LEU A 23 -1.67 -0.58 3.99
C LEU A 23 -3.12 -0.92 3.65
N LYS A 24 -3.40 -1.35 2.42
CA LYS A 24 -4.72 -1.80 2.00
C LYS A 24 -5.23 -2.96 2.85
N LYS A 25 -4.39 -3.98 3.07
CA LYS A 25 -4.74 -5.13 3.91
C LYS A 25 -4.99 -4.70 5.36
N THR A 26 -4.14 -3.81 5.89
CA THR A 26 -4.31 -3.25 7.23
C THR A 26 -5.62 -2.48 7.34
N LYS A 27 -5.96 -1.59 6.40
CA LYS A 27 -7.26 -0.88 6.38
C LYS A 27 -8.46 -1.83 6.39
N LEU A 28 -8.38 -2.93 5.64
CA LEU A 28 -9.47 -3.91 5.55
C LEU A 28 -9.63 -4.80 6.80
N GLN A 29 -8.52 -5.18 7.44
CA GLN A 29 -8.52 -6.15 8.53
C GLN A 29 -8.41 -5.51 9.92
N ARG A 30 -7.71 -4.37 10.01
CA ARG A 30 -7.38 -3.63 11.22
C ARG A 30 -7.33 -2.12 10.96
N PRO A 31 -8.49 -1.49 10.65
CA PRO A 31 -8.56 -0.04 10.42
C PRO A 31 -8.08 0.78 11.63
N ASP A 32 -8.19 0.22 12.83
CA ASP A 32 -7.68 0.80 14.08
C ASP A 32 -6.16 1.08 14.02
N LEU A 33 -5.38 0.22 13.36
CA LEU A 33 -3.94 0.43 13.20
C LEU A 33 -3.62 1.53 12.18
N ILE A 34 -4.49 1.76 11.19
CA ILE A 34 -4.29 2.82 10.21
C ILE A 34 -4.40 4.20 10.88
N GLU A 35 -5.33 4.37 11.82
CA GLU A 35 -5.50 5.62 12.57
C GLU A 35 -4.30 5.95 13.46
N LEU A 36 -3.59 4.93 13.94
CA LEU A 36 -2.38 5.06 14.76
C LEU A 36 -1.11 5.30 13.93
N LEU A 37 -1.15 5.04 12.62
CA LEU A 37 0.01 5.18 11.74
C LEU A 37 0.13 6.63 11.22
N SER A 38 1.34 7.18 11.30
CA SER A 38 1.68 8.43 10.62
C SER A 38 1.87 8.18 9.13
N LEU A 39 0.76 8.18 8.37
CA LEU A 39 0.77 8.04 6.92
C LEU A 39 1.23 9.32 6.22
N SER A 40 1.98 9.16 5.13
CA SER A 40 2.28 10.29 4.23
C SER A 40 1.03 10.74 3.47
N GLU A 41 1.07 11.94 2.89
CA GLU A 41 -0.04 12.45 2.05
C GLU A 41 -0.33 11.52 0.87
N GLU A 42 0.70 10.94 0.25
CA GLU A 42 0.55 9.97 -0.83
C GLU A 42 -0.14 8.68 -0.38
N GLU A 43 0.22 8.18 0.81
CA GLU A 43 -0.39 6.97 1.38
C GLU A 43 -1.85 7.19 1.76
N ARG A 44 -2.19 8.37 2.32
CA ARG A 44 -3.58 8.76 2.61
C ARG A 44 -4.40 8.86 1.34
N THR A 45 -3.91 9.60 0.35
CA THR A 45 -4.57 9.74 -0.95
C THR A 45 -4.77 8.37 -1.60
N PHE A 46 -3.79 7.47 -1.52
CA PHE A 46 -3.93 6.11 -2.02
C PHE A 46 -5.04 5.35 -1.29
N LEU A 47 -5.09 5.41 0.05
CA LEU A 47 -6.12 4.74 0.83
C LEU A 47 -7.52 5.32 0.61
N GLU A 48 -7.67 6.61 0.33
CA GLU A 48 -8.96 7.23 0.00
C GLU A 48 -9.49 6.81 -1.38
N ASN A 49 -8.59 6.51 -2.33
CA ASN A 49 -8.92 6.09 -3.69
C ASN A 49 -9.14 4.56 -3.86
N ILE A 50 -9.21 3.80 -2.76
CA ILE A 50 -9.47 2.34 -2.75
C ILE A 50 -10.77 2.03 -2.05
#